data_AF-A0ABD4KWE0-F1
#
_entry.id   AF-A0ABD4KWE0-F1
#
_cell.length_a   1.000
_cell.length_b   1.000
_cell.length_c   1.000
_cell.angle_alpha   90.00
_cell.angle_beta   90.00
_cell.angle_gamma   90.00
#
_symmetry.space_group_name_H-M   'P 1'
#
loop_
_entity.id
_entity.type
_entity.pdbx_description
1 polymer ?
#
loop_
_entity_poly.entity_id
_entity_poly.type
_entity_poly.pdbx_seq_one_letter_code
_entity_poly.pdbx_strand_id
1 'polypeptide(L)'
;MFIYRLLSFLCIALITAPTLSATLSTDSSITLLVVNLEKVTESPQALPDGLNQLVVQYKGRIRDGAKREAISSIPYVITLMTKPDDHLHIKFVAKDLSDY
;
A
#
# COMPACT_ATOMS: atom_id res chain seq x y z
N MET A 1 11.57 -40.26 -27.29
CA MET A 1 11.14 -38.87 -27.57
C MET A 1 9.88 -38.43 -26.79
N PHE A 2 9.29 -39.27 -25.93
CA PHE A 2 8.13 -38.89 -25.09
C PHE A 2 8.54 -38.27 -23.74
N ILE A 3 9.65 -38.74 -23.16
CA ILE A 3 10.17 -38.27 -21.86
C ILE A 3 10.58 -36.79 -21.92
N TYR A 4 11.26 -36.36 -22.98
CA TYR A 4 11.64 -34.95 -23.16
C TYR A 4 10.43 -34.01 -23.32
N ARG A 5 9.32 -34.49 -23.87
CA ARG A 5 8.05 -33.75 -23.95
C ARG A 5 7.34 -33.64 -22.61
N LEU A 6 7.39 -34.70 -21.78
CA LEU A 6 6.83 -34.67 -20.43
C LEU A 6 7.66 -33.76 -19.51
N LEU A 7 8.99 -33.80 -19.65
CA LEU A 7 9.92 -32.96 -18.88
C LEU A 7 9.76 -31.47 -19.20
N SER A 8 9.47 -31.12 -20.45
CA SER A 8 9.22 -29.74 -20.85
C SER A 8 7.89 -29.20 -20.33
N PHE A 9 6.83 -30.02 -20.27
CA PHE A 9 5.57 -29.64 -19.62
C PHE A 9 5.72 -29.44 -18.10
N LEU A 10 6.53 -30.27 -17.43
CA LEU A 10 6.79 -30.13 -16.00
C LEU A 10 7.57 -28.85 -15.67
N CYS A 11 8.56 -28.47 -16.49
CA CYS A 11 9.30 -27.23 -16.31
C CYS A 11 8.45 -25.96 -16.51
N ILE A 12 7.44 -26.00 -17.39
CA ILE A 12 6.54 -24.84 -17.60
C ILE A 12 5.60 -24.65 -16.40
N ALA A 13 5.21 -25.73 -15.71
CA ALA A 13 4.34 -25.67 -14.54
C ALA A 13 5.02 -25.08 -13.28
N LEU A 14 6.36 -25.13 -13.18
CA LEU A 14 7.09 -24.59 -12.02
C LEU A 14 7.28 -23.06 -12.05
N ILE A 15 6.96 -22.39 -13.17
CA ILE A 15 7.25 -20.95 -13.34
C ILE A 15 6.19 -20.07 -12.65
N THR A 16 5.00 -20.61 -12.35
CA THR A 16 3.91 -19.86 -11.73
C THR A 16 3.86 -20.09 -10.22
N ALA A 17 4.86 -19.62 -9.50
CA ALA A 17 4.69 -19.38 -8.07
C ALA A 17 3.82 -18.12 -7.91
N PRO A 18 2.65 -18.18 -7.26
CA PRO A 18 1.93 -16.96 -6.92
C PRO A 18 2.83 -16.16 -5.96
N THR A 19 3.22 -14.96 -6.36
CA THR A 19 3.86 -14.01 -5.45
C THR A 19 2.82 -13.59 -4.44
N LEU A 20 2.77 -14.32 -3.34
CA LEU A 20 1.89 -14.06 -2.22
C LEU A 20 2.32 -12.72 -1.59
N SER A 21 1.43 -11.73 -1.64
CA SER A 21 1.71 -10.36 -1.25
C SER A 21 0.55 -9.81 -0.42
N ALA A 22 0.84 -8.80 0.40
CA ALA A 22 -0.19 -8.06 1.10
C ALA A 22 -0.83 -7.04 0.17
N THR A 23 -2.13 -6.81 0.27
CA THR A 23 -2.83 -5.77 -0.49
C THR A 23 -2.76 -4.44 0.25
N LEU A 24 -2.42 -3.35 -0.43
CA LEU A 24 -2.46 -1.99 0.12
C LEU A 24 -3.54 -1.16 -0.56
N SER A 25 -4.37 -0.52 0.25
CA SER A 25 -5.35 0.47 -0.18
C SER A 25 -5.22 1.75 0.65
N THR A 26 -5.49 2.89 0.02
CA THR A 26 -5.41 4.20 0.67
C THR A 26 -6.61 5.05 0.30
N ASP A 27 -7.06 5.89 1.22
CA ASP A 27 -8.05 6.92 0.89
C ASP A 27 -7.50 7.93 -0.13
N SER A 28 -8.39 8.58 -0.88
CA SER A 28 -8.03 9.59 -1.89
C SER A 28 -7.28 10.81 -1.32
N SER A 29 -7.40 11.06 -0.02
CA SER A 29 -6.71 12.15 0.68
C SER A 29 -5.35 11.73 1.24
N ILE A 30 -4.94 10.47 1.06
CA ILE A 30 -3.63 9.95 1.46
C ILE A 30 -2.76 9.82 0.22
N THR A 31 -1.64 10.54 0.22
CA THR A 31 -0.60 10.43 -0.79
C THR A 31 0.50 9.52 -0.27
N LEU A 32 0.81 8.46 -1.00
CA LEU A 32 2.00 7.64 -0.77
C LEU A 32 3.17 8.24 -1.54
N LEU A 33 4.25 8.57 -0.84
CA LEU A 33 5.42 9.25 -1.41
C LEU A 33 6.56 8.28 -1.68
N VAL A 34 6.78 7.33 -0.77
CA VAL A 34 7.88 6.36 -0.83
C VAL A 34 7.38 5.00 -0.35
N VAL A 35 7.82 3.93 -1.01
CA VAL A 35 7.62 2.53 -0.61
C VAL A 35 8.97 1.84 -0.67
N ASN A 36 9.43 1.27 0.44
CA ASN A 36 10.69 0.54 0.54
C ASN A 36 11.88 1.29 -0.09
N LEU A 37 12.03 2.56 0.30
CA LEU A 37 13.07 3.51 -0.18
C LEU A 37 12.92 3.97 -1.63
N GLU A 38 11.90 3.51 -2.37
CA GLU A 38 11.62 3.94 -3.72
C GLU A 38 10.51 4.99 -3.75
N LYS A 39 10.76 6.11 -4.46
CA LYS A 39 9.74 7.13 -4.67
C LYS A 39 8.67 6.59 -5.61
N VAL A 40 7.40 6.71 -5.21
CA VAL A 40 6.27 6.25 -6.01
C VAL A 40 5.43 7.44 -6.48
N THR A 41 4.86 7.33 -7.67
CA THR A 41 3.86 8.28 -8.20
C THR A 41 2.43 7.85 -7.91
N GLU A 42 2.22 6.55 -7.75
CA GLU A 42 0.93 5.93 -7.46
C GLU A 42 1.11 4.90 -6.33
N SER A 43 0.05 4.66 -5.56
CA SER A 43 0.10 3.62 -4.51
C SER A 43 0.23 2.25 -5.17
N PRO A 44 1.24 1.43 -4.82
CA PRO A 44 1.27 0.06 -5.26
C PRO A 44 0.08 -0.69 -4.66
N GLN A 45 -0.49 -1.61 -5.44
CA GLN A 45 -1.59 -2.45 -4.99
C GLN A 45 -1.12 -3.56 -4.04
N ALA A 46 0.18 -3.89 -4.10
CA ALA A 46 0.77 -5.00 -3.36
C ALA A 46 2.03 -4.58 -2.60
N LEU A 47 2.23 -5.15 -1.42
CA LEU A 47 3.45 -5.06 -0.63
C LEU A 47 4.07 -6.47 -0.47
N PRO A 48 5.41 -6.60 -0.57
CA PRO A 48 6.08 -7.88 -0.34
C PRO A 48 5.86 -8.38 1.08
N ASP A 49 5.99 -9.70 1.29
CA ASP A 49 6.06 -10.30 2.62
C ASP A 49 7.26 -9.74 3.40
N GLY A 50 7.08 -9.52 4.70
CA GLY A 50 8.11 -9.04 5.60
C GLY A 50 8.03 -7.55 5.96
N LEU A 51 9.20 -6.95 6.23
CA LEU A 51 9.28 -5.58 6.72
C LEU A 51 9.11 -4.58 5.58
N ASN A 52 8.10 -3.73 5.68
CA ASN A 52 7.83 -2.68 4.72
C ASN A 52 7.94 -1.30 5.36
N GLN A 53 8.47 -0.34 4.61
CA GLN A 53 8.54 1.06 4.99
C GLN A 53 7.76 1.90 3.98
N LEU A 54 6.83 2.71 4.49
CA LEU A 54 5.99 3.59 3.71
C LEU A 54 6.22 5.03 4.18
N VAL A 55 6.26 5.98 3.25
CA VAL A 55 6.17 7.41 3.57
C VAL A 55 4.84 7.92 3.06
N VAL A 56 3.97 8.33 3.97
CA VAL A 56 2.61 8.81 3.66
C VAL A 56 2.45 10.27 4.03
N GLN A 57 1.60 10.96 3.29
CA GLN A 57 1.23 12.34 3.59
C GLN A 57 -0.27 12.51 3.38
N TYR A 58 -0.96 13.10 4.35
CA TYR A 58 -2.34 13.52 4.14
C TYR A 58 -2.36 14.84 3.36
N LYS A 59 -3.19 14.89 2.31
CA LYS A 59 -3.55 16.11 1.57
C LYS A 59 -5.04 16.08 1.30
N GLY A 60 -5.78 16.98 1.91
CA GLY A 60 -7.23 17.01 1.76
C GLY A 60 -7.83 18.33 2.17
N ARG A 61 -9.16 18.33 2.28
CA ARG A 61 -9.92 19.49 2.73
C ARG A 61 -10.73 19.11 3.95
N ILE A 62 -10.59 19.87 5.03
CA ILE A 62 -11.45 19.77 6.21
C ILE A 62 -12.48 20.90 6.16
N ARG A 63 -13.70 20.59 6.59
CA ARG A 63 -14.75 21.58 6.79
C ARG A 63 -14.77 21.95 8.27
N ASP A 64 -14.59 23.23 8.55
CA ASP A 64 -14.79 23.80 9.88
C ASP A 64 -15.92 24.85 9.77
N GLY A 65 -17.09 24.51 10.32
CA GLY A 65 -18.32 25.28 10.17
C GLY A 65 -18.72 25.52 8.70
N ALA A 66 -18.67 26.78 8.27
CA ALA A 66 -18.98 27.22 6.89
C ALA A 66 -17.73 27.28 5.98
N LYS A 67 -16.52 27.12 6.52
CA LYS A 67 -15.27 27.27 5.78
C LYS A 67 -14.70 25.90 5.39
N ARG A 68 -14.18 25.80 4.16
CA ARG A 68 -13.43 24.63 3.67
C ARG A 68 -11.97 24.99 3.56
N GLU A 69 -11.14 24.46 4.44
CA GLU A 69 -9.70 24.71 4.44
C GLU A 69 -8.96 23.52 3.82
N ALA A 70 -7.96 23.82 2.98
CA ALA A 70 -7.03 22.82 2.50
C ALA A 70 -5.98 22.58 3.58
N ILE A 71 -5.82 21.33 3.99
CA ILE A 71 -4.83 20.95 5.00
C ILE A 71 -3.93 19.86 4.45
N SER A 72 -2.66 19.96 4.80
CA SER A 72 -1.62 19.01 4.44
C SER A 72 -0.85 18.67 5.70
N SER A 73 -0.68 17.38 5.97
CA SER A 73 0.21 16.96 7.05
C SER A 73 1.67 17.09 6.61
N ILE A 74 2.58 17.02 7.58
CA ILE A 74 3.95 16.60 7.30
C ILE A 74 3.97 15.12 6.84
N PRO A 75 4.98 14.69 6.08
CA PRO A 75 5.15 13.27 5.76
C PRO A 75 5.44 12.43 7.01
N TYR A 76 4.83 11.26 7.10
CA TYR A 76 5.05 10.29 8.17
C TYR A 76 5.70 9.04 7.61
N VAL A 77 6.69 8.52 8.33
CA VAL A 77 7.29 7.21 8.06
C VAL A 77 6.53 6.15 8.85
N ILE A 78 5.99 5.17 8.15
CA ILE A 78 5.31 4.00 8.72
C ILE A 78 6.18 2.78 8.42
N THR A 79 6.48 2.01 9.44
CA THR A 79 7.15 0.72 9.29
C THR A 79 6.25 -0.36 9.85
N LEU A 80 5.96 -1.37 9.03
CA LEU A 80 5.06 -2.46 9.39
C LEU A 80 5.57 -3.79 8.86
N MET A 81 5.25 -4.85 9.57
CA MET A 81 5.46 -6.22 9.10
C MET A 81 4.18 -6.66 8.38
N THR A 82 4.32 -7.11 7.14
CA THR A 82 3.24 -7.68 6.35
C THR A 82 3.44 -9.17 6.20
N LYS A 83 2.33 -9.89 6.09
CA LYS A 83 2.28 -11.28 5.66
C LYS A 83 1.49 -11.37 4.36
N PRO A 84 1.63 -12.48 3.63
CA PRO A 84 0.77 -12.71 2.50
C PRO A 84 -0.71 -12.70 2.90
N ASP A 85 -1.56 -12.21 2.00
CA ASP A 85 -3.01 -12.05 2.21
C ASP A 85 -3.42 -11.02 3.27
N ASP A 86 -2.48 -10.27 3.85
CA ASP A 86 -2.83 -9.11 4.67
C ASP A 86 -3.52 -8.03 3.82
N HIS A 87 -4.58 -7.44 4.36
CA HIS A 87 -5.30 -6.32 3.74
C HIS A 87 -5.06 -5.05 4.55
N LEU A 88 -4.22 -4.17 4.02
CA LEU A 88 -3.86 -2.91 4.65
C LEU A 88 -4.69 -1.77 4.08
N HIS A 89 -5.22 -0.95 4.98
CA HIS A 89 -5.97 0.23 4.61
C HIS A 89 -5.50 1.43 5.42
N ILE A 90 -4.98 2.45 4.72
CA ILE A 90 -4.53 3.70 5.34
C ILE A 90 -5.60 4.76 5.10
N LYS A 91 -6.19 5.23 6.21
CA LYS A 91 -7.21 6.28 6.22
C LYS A 91 -6.85 7.40 7.17
N PHE A 92 -7.36 8.60 6.87
CA PHE A 92 -7.31 9.71 7.79
C PHE A 92 -8.46 9.61 8.79
N VAL A 93 -8.15 9.66 10.08
CA VAL A 93 -9.15 9.67 11.15
C VAL A 93 -9.14 11.06 11.78
N ALA A 94 -10.16 11.86 11.46
CA ALA A 94 -10.40 13.09 12.19
C ALA A 94 -10.83 12.73 13.62
N LYS A 95 -10.13 13.29 14.61
CA LYS A 95 -10.68 13.32 15.97
C LYS A 95 -11.77 14.39 15.95
N ASP A 96 -12.99 14.05 16.38
CA ASP A 96 -14.11 15.00 16.46
C ASP A 96 -13.62 16.33 17.04
N LEU A 97 -13.79 17.41 16.28
CA LEU A 97 -13.37 18.76 16.65
C LEU A 97 -14.32 19.41 17.68
N SER A 98 -15.16 18.60 18.37
CA SER A 98 -16.15 19.08 19.33
C SER A 98 -15.60 19.31 20.75
N ASP A 99 -14.34 18.97 21.01
CA ASP A 99 -13.74 18.99 22.35
C ASP A 99 -12.67 20.09 22.55
N TYR A 100 -12.62 21.11 21.68
CA TYR A 100 -11.79 22.32 21.88
C TYR A 100 -12.58 23.60 21.64
#